data_AF-A0ABD0NQ74-F1
#
_entry.id   AF-A0ABD0NQ74-F1
#
_cell.length_a   1.000
_cell.length_b   1.000
_cell.length_c   1.000
_cell.angle_alpha   90.00
_cell.angle_beta   90.00
_cell.angle_gamma   90.00
#
_symmetry.space_group_name_H-M   'P 1'
#
loop_
_entity.id
_entity.type
_entity.pdbx_description
1 polymer ?
#
loop_
_entity_poly.entity_id
_entity_poly.type
_entity_poly.pdbx_seq_one_letter_code
_entity_poly.pdbx_strand_id
1 'polypeptide(L)' 'NCAHFHKGGWWYNACGQTNLNGVWYSGGVYRSKFQDGIFWAEYGGGFYSLKSVRMMIRPID' A
#
# COMPACT_ATOMS: atom_id res chain seq x y z
N ASN A 1 6.31 -6.97 -13.19
CA ASN A 1 5.83 -7.81 -12.06
C ASN A 1 5.59 -6.88 -10.86
N CYS A 2 4.33 -6.55 -10.59
CA CYS A 2 3.98 -5.52 -9.60
C CYS A 2 4.15 -5.99 -8.15
N ALA A 3 3.81 -7.25 -7.87
CA ALA A 3 4.00 -7.83 -6.55
C ALA A 3 5.47 -7.79 -6.10
N HIS A 4 6.40 -8.08 -7.01
CA HIS A 4 7.83 -7.93 -6.74
C HIS A 4 8.25 -6.47 -6.53
N PHE A 5 7.73 -5.53 -7.33
CA PHE A 5 8.06 -4.10 -7.20
C PHE A 5 7.56 -3.51 -5.89
N HIS A 6 6.29 -3.76 -5.53
CA HIS A 6 5.65 -3.24 -4.32
C HIS A 6 5.90 -4.08 -3.07
N LYS A 7 6.63 -5.19 -3.18
CA LYS A 7 6.94 -6.15 -2.10
C LYS A 7 5.71 -6.58 -1.29
N GLY A 8 4.58 -6.75 -1.95
CA GLY A 8 3.31 -7.11 -1.32
C GLY A 8 2.39 -7.85 -2.29
N GLY A 9 1.53 -8.72 -1.76
CA GLY A 9 0.44 -9.32 -2.52
C GLY A 9 -0.77 -8.40 -2.54
N TRP A 10 -1.27 -8.04 -3.72
CA TRP A 10 -2.41 -7.15 -3.88
C TRP A 10 -3.17 -7.41 -5.18
N TRP A 11 -4.36 -6.85 -5.30
CA TRP A 11 -5.14 -6.85 -6.54
C TRP A 11 -4.60 -5.81 -7.53
N TYR A 12 -3.48 -6.14 -8.17
CA TYR A 12 -2.81 -5.23 -9.09
C TYR A 12 -3.47 -5.20 -10.48
N ASN A 13 -3.69 -3.98 -10.99
CA ASN A 13 -3.96 -3.70 -12.39
C ASN A 13 -3.02 -2.57 -12.84
N ALA A 14 -2.06 -2.87 -13.71
CA ALA A 14 -0.93 -1.96 -14.00
C ALA A 14 -0.29 -1.39 -12.72
N CYS A 15 -0.06 -2.27 -11.72
CA CYS A 15 0.45 -2.01 -10.37
C CYS A 15 -0.47 -1.21 -9.43
N GLY A 16 -1.43 -0.44 -9.94
CA GLY A 16 -2.48 0.17 -9.12
C GLY A 16 -2.03 1.34 -8.24
N GLN A 17 -3.00 1.90 -7.51
CA GLN A 17 -2.87 3.14 -6.72
C GLN A 17 -2.88 2.88 -5.19
N THR A 18 -2.95 1.62 -4.78
CA THR A 18 -2.97 1.23 -3.38
C THR A 18 -2.14 -0.04 -3.16
N ASN A 19 -1.56 -0.16 -1.98
CA ASN A 19 -1.00 -1.41 -1.47
C ASN A 19 -1.17 -1.44 0.05
N LEU A 20 -2.24 -2.07 0.53
CA LEU A 20 -2.48 -2.18 1.97
C LEU A 20 -1.71 -3.33 2.63
N ASN A 21 -1.02 -4.14 1.83
CA ASN A 21 -0.20 -5.28 2.24
C ASN A 21 1.31 -5.01 2.02
N GLY A 22 1.71 -3.74 1.92
CA GLY A 22 3.10 -3.34 1.70
C GLY A 22 3.98 -3.42 2.93
N VAL A 23 5.27 -3.09 2.75
CA VAL A 23 6.25 -2.96 3.83
C VAL A 23 5.82 -1.81 4.74
N TRP A 24 5.77 -2.06 6.04
CA TRP A 24 5.49 -1.00 7.00
C TRP A 24 6.74 -0.14 7.24
N TYR A 25 6.65 1.15 6.91
CA TYR A 25 7.65 2.15 7.26
C TYR A 25 7.15 3.06 8.37
N SER A 26 7.97 3.26 9.41
CA SER A 26 7.67 4.17 10.51
C SER A 26 7.78 5.63 10.08
N GLY A 27 6.90 6.51 10.59
CA GLY A 27 7.03 7.96 10.41
C GLY A 27 6.34 8.54 9.16
N GLY A 28 5.57 7.73 8.42
CA GLY A 28 4.81 8.19 7.27
C GLY A 28 5.64 8.22 5.99
N VAL A 29 6.15 9.40 5.61
CA VAL A 29 6.97 9.55 4.40
C VAL A 29 8.24 8.71 4.51
N TYR A 30 8.45 7.82 3.55
CA TYR A 30 9.60 6.91 3.53
C TYR A 30 10.45 7.10 2.27
N ARG A 31 11.71 6.68 2.35
CA ARG A 31 12.64 6.66 1.21
C ARG A 31 12.98 5.21 0.89
N SER A 32 12.61 4.79 -0.31
CA SER A 32 12.90 3.46 -0.84
C SER A 32 13.11 3.57 -2.35
N LYS A 33 13.88 2.65 -2.92
CA LYS A 33 14.02 2.52 -4.39
C LYS A 33 12.68 2.12 -5.03
N PHE A 34 11.81 1.49 -4.26
CA PHE A 34 10.52 0.99 -4.68
C PHE A 34 9.39 1.74 -3.97
N GLN A 35 8.22 1.78 -4.58
CA GLN A 35 7.00 2.26 -3.91
C GLN A 35 6.40 1.12 -3.08
N ASP A 36 7.15 0.59 -2.13
CA ASP A 36 6.87 -0.68 -1.45
C ASP A 36 6.20 -0.53 -0.08
N GLY A 37 5.87 0.69 0.33
CA GLY A 37 5.19 0.97 1.59
C GLY A 37 3.73 0.51 1.64
N ILE A 38 3.11 0.64 2.81
CA ILE A 38 1.65 0.56 2.95
C ILE A 38 1.03 1.87 2.44
N PHE A 39 0.79 2.00 1.13
CA PHE A 39 0.39 3.28 0.53
C PHE A 39 -1.06 3.29 0.03
N TRP A 40 -1.62 4.50 0.01
CA TRP A 40 -2.86 4.83 -0.66
C TRP A 40 -2.66 6.19 -1.36
N ALA A 41 -2.59 6.18 -2.69
CA ALA A 41 -2.18 7.34 -3.49
C ALA A 41 -3.07 8.56 -3.25
N GLU A 42 -4.39 8.37 -3.21
CA GLU A 42 -5.39 9.43 -2.98
C GLU A 42 -5.37 10.02 -1.57
N TYR A 43 -4.67 9.41 -0.61
CA TYR A 43 -4.56 9.92 0.76
C TYR A 43 -3.20 10.54 1.05
N GLY A 44 -2.12 9.78 0.93
CA GLY A 44 -0.76 10.20 1.30
C GLY A 44 0.24 10.16 0.14
N GLY A 45 -0.19 9.76 -1.06
CA GLY A 45 0.71 9.48 -2.17
C GLY A 45 1.40 8.11 -2.06
N GLY A 46 2.20 7.77 -3.06
CA GLY A 46 2.87 6.47 -3.16
C GLY A 46 3.97 6.23 -2.13
N PHE A 47 4.63 7.30 -1.67
CA PHE A 47 5.78 7.23 -0.74
C PHE A 47 5.42 7.61 0.70
N TYR A 48 4.14 7.49 1.06
CA TYR A 48 3.67 7.61 2.44
C TYR A 48 3.16 6.25 2.92
N SER A 49 3.81 5.71 3.95
CA SER A 49 3.38 4.47 4.59
C SER A 49 2.37 4.79 5.69
N LEU A 50 1.15 4.29 5.53
CA LEU A 50 0.11 4.39 6.54
C LEU A 50 0.58 3.73 7.84
N LYS A 51 0.28 4.38 8.97
CA LYS A 51 0.67 3.89 10.29
C LYS A 51 -0.01 2.56 10.64
N SER A 52 -1.26 2.40 10.24
CA SER A 52 -2.06 1.19 10.45
C SER A 52 -3.11 1.06 9.36
N VAL A 53 -3.52 -0.18 9.09
CA VAL A 53 -4.62 -0.50 8.19
C VAL A 53 -5.49 -1.57 8.83
N ARG A 54 -6.80 -1.47 8.60
CA ARG A 54 -7.76 -2.50 8.96
C ARG A 54 -8.76 -2.65 7.82
N MET A 55 -8.76 -3.81 7.18
CA MET A 55 -9.77 -4.17 6.17
C MET A 55 -10.89 -4.94 6.86
N MET A 56 -12.14 -4.53 6.65
CA MET A 56 -13.32 -5.17 7.23
C MET A 56 -14.42 -5.21 6.18
N ILE A 57 -15.26 -6.25 6.25
CA ILE A 57 -16.42 -6.42 5.40
C ILE A 57 -17.62 -6.62 6.33
N ARG A 58 -18.76 -6.01 6.00
CA ARG A 58 -20.05 -6.24 6.65
C ARG A 58 -20.98 -6.90 5.61
N PRO A 59 -21.83 -7.86 6.01
CA PRO A 59 -22.87 -8.39 5.13
C PRO A 59 -23.75 -7.27 4.56
N ILE A 60 -24.14 -7.45 3.30
CA ILE A 60 -25.22 -6.67 2.69
C ILE A 60 -26.48 -7.49 2.98
N ASP A 61 -27.13 -7.17 4.10
CA ASP A 61 -28.33 -7.80 4.69
C ASP A 61 -28.20 -9.25 5.17
#